data_AF-D2BBK7-F1
#
_entry.id   AF-D2BBK7-F1
#
_cell.length_a   1.000
_cell.length_b   1.000
_cell.length_c   1.000
_cell.angle_alpha   90.00
_cell.angle_beta   90.00
_cell.angle_gamma   90.00
#
_symmetry.space_group_name_H-M   'P 1'
#
loop_
_entity.id
_entity.type
_entity.pdbx_description
1 polymer ?
#
loop_
_entity_poly.entity_id
_entity_poly.type
_entity_poly.pdbx_seq_one_letter_code
_entity_poly.pdbx_strand_id
1 'polypeptide(L)'
;MSPARATSPNRTTAVGKSVLATLSALLILCGCGAQIFPEKILEADPAAVSEVRGIGRVVTETTMELSYPGKLFVRPAIQVENYVLMDVGASDFEKARATAHDRLQQRGWVTTGSGFHMESAKWEQTSLSIESFKDYESYGSPLEPQIEKKLKDDPARTDTYVMLQLVRWD
;
A
#
# COMPACT_ATOMS: atom_id res chain seq x y z
N MET A 1 -87.33 17.82 -18.07
CA MET A 1 -86.40 17.78 -16.92
C MET A 1 -85.63 16.47 -17.01
N SER A 2 -84.35 16.53 -17.38
CA SER A 2 -83.42 15.40 -17.42
C SER A 2 -82.22 15.76 -16.53
N PRO A 3 -81.79 14.92 -15.57
CA PRO A 3 -80.58 15.17 -14.82
C PRO A 3 -79.34 14.71 -15.58
N ALA A 4 -78.26 15.45 -15.35
CA ALA A 4 -76.98 15.41 -16.05
C ALA A 4 -76.12 14.18 -15.69
N ARG A 5 -75.36 13.72 -16.69
CA ARG A 5 -74.24 12.79 -16.58
C ARG A 5 -73.02 13.55 -16.03
N ALA A 6 -72.47 13.08 -14.90
CA ALA A 6 -71.16 13.51 -14.41
C ALA A 6 -70.25 12.28 -14.30
N THR A 7 -69.35 12.12 -15.28
CA THR A 7 -68.22 11.18 -15.22
C THR A 7 -67.07 11.84 -14.46
N SER A 8 -66.72 11.29 -13.31
CA SER A 8 -65.54 11.67 -12.51
C SER A 8 -64.25 11.23 -13.21
N PRO A 9 -63.22 12.08 -13.33
CA PRO A 9 -61.94 11.69 -13.90
C PRO A 9 -61.03 10.98 -12.87
N ASN A 10 -60.46 9.86 -13.32
CA ASN A 10 -59.49 9.01 -12.64
C ASN A 10 -58.34 9.78 -11.98
N ARG A 11 -58.24 9.67 -10.65
CA ARG A 11 -57.19 10.29 -9.81
C ARG A 11 -56.02 9.35 -9.50
N THR A 12 -55.80 8.32 -10.30
CA THR A 12 -54.86 7.22 -9.97
C THR A 12 -53.53 7.24 -10.72
N THR A 13 -53.29 8.21 -11.61
CA THR A 13 -52.11 8.23 -12.50
C THR A 13 -51.01 9.20 -12.09
N ALA A 14 -51.24 10.08 -11.11
CA ALA A 14 -50.27 11.09 -10.71
C ALA A 14 -49.21 10.56 -9.72
N VAL A 15 -49.54 9.56 -8.90
CA VAL A 15 -48.66 9.09 -7.82
C VAL A 15 -47.52 8.19 -8.35
N GLY A 16 -47.78 7.38 -9.38
CA GLY A 16 -46.79 6.46 -9.94
C GLY A 16 -45.63 7.16 -10.69
N LYS A 17 -45.89 8.33 -11.28
CA LYS A 17 -44.86 9.10 -12.01
C LYS A 17 -43.83 9.74 -11.08
N SER A 18 -44.27 10.21 -9.90
CA SER A 18 -43.37 10.82 -8.92
C SER A 18 -42.42 9.81 -8.27
N VAL A 19 -42.89 8.60 -7.96
CA VAL A 19 -42.03 7.56 -7.36
C VAL A 19 -40.96 7.10 -8.34
N LEU A 20 -41.33 6.89 -9.62
CA LEU A 20 -40.40 6.47 -10.65
C LEU A 20 -39.32 7.52 -10.93
N ALA A 21 -39.71 8.80 -11.02
CA ALA A 21 -38.77 9.90 -11.22
C ALA A 21 -37.80 10.07 -10.03
N THR A 22 -38.29 9.87 -8.81
CA THR A 22 -37.46 9.95 -7.60
C THR A 22 -36.46 8.79 -7.54
N LEU A 23 -36.88 7.57 -7.92
CA LEU A 23 -36.01 6.40 -7.97
C LEU A 23 -34.94 6.52 -9.06
N SER A 24 -35.30 7.03 -10.25
CA SER A 24 -34.34 7.31 -11.31
C SER A 24 -33.34 8.41 -10.94
N ALA A 25 -33.77 9.46 -10.23
CA ALA A 25 -32.87 10.48 -9.71
C ALA A 25 -31.89 9.93 -8.66
N LEU A 26 -32.37 9.04 -7.77
CA LEU A 26 -31.53 8.31 -6.81
C LEU A 26 -30.52 7.40 -7.51
N LEU A 27 -30.93 6.69 -8.57
CA LEU A 27 -30.02 5.82 -9.34
C LEU A 27 -28.96 6.61 -10.11
N ILE A 28 -29.28 7.81 -10.62
CA ILE A 28 -28.31 8.70 -11.27
C ILE A 28 -27.34 9.30 -10.23
N LEU A 29 -27.82 9.63 -9.04
CA LEU A 29 -26.97 10.07 -7.92
C LEU A 29 -26.07 8.94 -7.39
N CYS A 30 -26.55 7.70 -7.37
CA CYS A 30 -25.74 6.52 -7.02
C CYS A 30 -24.81 6.08 -8.16
N GLY A 31 -25.10 6.46 -9.42
CA GLY A 31 -24.29 6.15 -10.60
C GLY A 31 -22.94 6.86 -10.65
N CYS A 32 -22.74 7.92 -9.86
CA CYS A 32 -21.43 8.53 -9.60
C CYS A 32 -20.66 7.89 -8.43
N GLY A 33 -21.04 6.67 -8.03
CA GLY A 33 -20.54 5.97 -6.83
C GLY A 33 -19.08 5.48 -6.88
N ALA A 34 -18.41 5.52 -8.03
CA ALA A 34 -17.09 4.88 -8.18
C ALA A 34 -15.87 5.75 -7.82
N GLN A 35 -16.03 7.06 -7.56
CA GLN A 35 -14.90 7.99 -7.33
C GLN A 35 -15.10 8.98 -6.16
N ILE A 36 -15.99 8.69 -5.22
CA ILE A 36 -16.33 9.64 -4.14
C ILE A 36 -15.25 9.71 -3.04
N PHE A 37 -14.29 8.79 -3.03
CA PHE A 37 -13.17 8.82 -2.09
C PHE A 37 -11.85 8.98 -2.84
N PRO A 38 -11.07 10.05 -2.59
CA PRO A 38 -9.71 10.13 -3.13
C PRO A 38 -8.91 8.93 -2.62
N GLU A 39 -8.12 8.34 -3.51
CA GLU A 39 -7.23 7.22 -3.16
C GLU A 39 -6.27 7.65 -2.05
N LYS A 40 -6.16 6.81 -1.02
CA LYS A 40 -5.21 7.06 0.08
C LYS A 40 -3.84 6.60 -0.37
N ILE A 41 -2.86 7.51 -0.40
CA ILE A 41 -1.46 7.15 -0.64
C ILE A 41 -0.82 6.84 0.71
N LEU A 42 -0.36 5.60 0.88
CA LEU A 42 0.36 5.10 2.06
C LEU A 42 1.84 5.01 1.71
N GLU A 43 2.57 6.09 1.97
CA GLU A 43 4.00 6.18 1.73
C GLU A 43 4.73 6.41 3.06
N ALA A 44 5.89 5.76 3.20
CA ALA A 44 6.77 5.96 4.35
C ALA A 44 7.28 7.42 4.39
N ASP A 45 7.47 7.96 5.59
CA ASP A 45 8.02 9.31 5.73
C ASP A 45 9.42 9.38 5.09
N PRO A 46 9.74 10.40 4.26
CA PRO A 46 11.05 10.52 3.63
C PRO A 46 12.22 10.56 4.63
N ALA A 47 12.00 11.06 5.85
CA ALA A 47 12.99 11.03 6.92
C ALA A 47 13.20 9.61 7.48
N ALA A 48 12.18 8.76 7.48
CA ALA A 48 12.33 7.33 7.82
C ALA A 48 13.20 6.62 6.80
N VAL A 49 12.92 6.84 5.51
CA VAL A 49 13.74 6.31 4.40
C VAL A 49 15.17 6.82 4.49
N SER A 50 15.36 8.11 4.76
CA SER A 50 16.69 8.70 4.96
C SER A 50 17.43 8.11 6.16
N GLU A 51 16.74 7.80 7.25
CA GLU A 51 17.36 7.16 8.41
C GLU A 51 17.79 5.74 8.05
N VAL A 52 16.96 4.97 7.36
CA VAL A 52 17.30 3.62 6.92
C VAL A 52 18.49 3.63 5.98
N ARG A 53 18.54 4.55 5.00
CA ARG A 53 19.72 4.75 4.13
C ARG A 53 21.02 4.94 4.92
N GLY A 54 20.94 5.52 6.11
CA GLY A 54 22.11 5.79 6.93
C GLY A 54 22.70 4.58 7.65
N ILE A 55 22.08 3.39 7.65
CA ILE A 55 22.62 2.22 8.39
C ILE A 55 23.75 1.51 7.64
N GLY A 56 24.03 1.86 6.39
CA GLY A 56 25.04 1.20 5.56
C GLY A 56 25.23 1.91 4.22
N ARG A 57 25.90 1.23 3.28
CA ARG A 57 26.09 1.73 1.92
C ARG A 57 24.92 1.25 1.05
N VAL A 58 24.11 2.19 0.58
CA VAL A 58 23.05 1.91 -0.40
C VAL A 58 23.69 1.41 -1.70
N VAL A 59 23.28 0.22 -2.13
CA VAL A 59 23.75 -0.41 -3.37
C VAL A 59 22.82 -0.02 -4.52
N THR A 60 21.52 -0.08 -4.28
CA THR A 60 20.46 0.45 -5.13
C THR A 60 19.20 0.66 -4.29
N GLU A 61 18.30 1.51 -4.79
CA GLU A 61 16.99 1.73 -4.19
C GLU A 61 15.94 1.87 -5.28
N THR A 62 14.70 1.55 -4.95
CA THR A 62 13.55 1.69 -5.84
C THR A 62 12.28 1.78 -5.01
N THR A 63 11.19 2.22 -5.64
CA THR A 63 9.85 2.17 -5.07
C THR A 63 8.98 1.23 -5.88
N MET A 64 8.02 0.58 -5.21
CA MET A 64 6.97 -0.18 -5.86
C MET A 64 5.62 0.34 -5.37
N GLU A 65 4.69 0.52 -6.32
CA GLU A 65 3.33 0.93 -6.01
C GLU A 65 2.41 -0.29 -6.03
N LEU A 66 1.82 -0.61 -4.87
CA LEU A 66 0.81 -1.64 -4.73
C LEU A 66 -0.57 -0.99 -4.65
N SER A 67 -1.37 -1.17 -5.68
CA SER A 67 -2.77 -0.70 -5.70
C SER A 67 -3.69 -1.73 -5.05
N TYR A 68 -4.34 -1.33 -3.96
CA TYR A 68 -5.37 -2.11 -3.29
C TYR A 68 -6.74 -1.59 -3.73
N PRO A 69 -7.44 -2.29 -4.65
CA PRO A 69 -8.78 -1.92 -5.02
C PRO A 69 -9.66 -2.03 -3.77
N GLY A 70 -10.18 -0.90 -3.30
CA GLY A 70 -11.04 -0.86 -2.12
C GLY A 70 -12.19 -1.85 -2.28
N LYS A 71 -12.48 -2.63 -1.23
CA LYS A 71 -13.72 -3.41 -1.16
C LYS A 71 -14.89 -2.47 -0.86
N LEU A 72 -16.13 -2.91 -1.07
CA LEU A 72 -17.33 -2.15 -0.68
C LEU A 72 -17.15 -1.66 0.77
N PHE A 73 -17.13 -0.34 0.98
CA PHE A 73 -16.86 0.37 2.26
C PHE A 73 -15.40 0.50 2.74
N VAL A 74 -14.40 0.06 1.97
CA VAL A 74 -12.96 0.30 2.23
C VAL A 74 -12.44 1.30 1.20
N ARG A 75 -11.71 2.33 1.63
CA ARG A 75 -11.11 3.29 0.69
C ARG A 75 -10.05 2.58 -0.16
N PRO A 76 -9.98 2.83 -1.48
CA PRO A 76 -8.85 2.39 -2.27
C PRO A 76 -7.57 3.04 -1.72
N ALA A 77 -6.49 2.26 -1.71
CA ALA A 77 -5.19 2.73 -1.25
C ALA A 77 -4.10 2.34 -2.25
N ILE A 78 -3.16 3.25 -2.45
CA ILE A 78 -1.89 2.97 -3.12
C ILE A 78 -0.85 2.90 -2.01
N GLN A 79 -0.25 1.74 -1.80
CA GLN A 79 0.88 1.59 -0.90
C GLN A 79 2.17 1.76 -1.69
N VAL A 80 2.99 2.72 -1.27
CA VAL A 80 4.31 2.97 -1.84
C VAL A 80 5.34 2.30 -0.95
N GLU A 81 5.88 1.19 -1.43
CA GLU A 81 6.91 0.43 -0.75
C GLU A 81 8.28 0.92 -1.18
N ASN A 82 9.15 1.19 -0.20
CA ASN A 82 10.53 1.63 -0.45
C ASN A 82 11.47 0.44 -0.29
N TYR A 83 12.13 0.03 -1.36
CA TYR A 83 13.11 -1.04 -1.34
C TYR A 83 14.52 -0.47 -1.35
N VAL A 84 15.32 -0.83 -0.36
CA VAL A 84 16.72 -0.42 -0.23
C VAL A 84 17.59 -1.67 -0.17
N LEU A 85 18.34 -1.94 -1.25
CA LEU A 85 19.37 -2.97 -1.24
C LEU A 85 20.64 -2.37 -0.65
N MET A 86 21.17 -2.98 0.39
CA MET A 86 22.22 -2.39 1.21
C MET A 86 23.38 -3.34 1.51
N ASP A 87 24.58 -2.76 1.50
CA ASP A 87 25.80 -3.33 2.04
C ASP A 87 26.09 -2.73 3.42
N VAL A 88 25.99 -3.54 4.46
CA VAL A 88 26.28 -3.13 5.84
C VAL A 88 27.70 -3.48 6.30
N GLY A 89 28.53 -4.04 5.41
CA GLY A 89 29.92 -4.42 5.69
C GLY A 89 30.09 -5.78 6.36
N ALA A 90 29.15 -6.71 6.17
CA ALA A 90 29.20 -8.05 6.75
C ALA A 90 29.73 -9.09 5.75
N SER A 91 30.20 -10.24 6.27
CA SER A 91 30.77 -11.33 5.46
C SER A 91 29.74 -12.26 4.83
N ASP A 92 28.50 -12.25 5.34
CA ASP A 92 27.43 -13.15 4.96
C ASP A 92 26.08 -12.53 5.37
N PHE A 93 24.99 -13.05 4.81
CA PHE A 93 23.65 -12.51 4.98
C PHE A 93 23.19 -12.50 6.44
N GLU A 94 23.46 -13.56 7.20
CA GLU A 94 23.03 -13.66 8.61
C GLU A 94 23.67 -12.55 9.46
N LYS A 95 24.98 -12.33 9.28
CA LYS A 95 25.66 -11.20 9.93
C LYS A 95 25.21 -9.86 9.37
N ALA A 96 24.91 -9.77 8.09
CA ALA A 96 24.41 -8.55 7.47
C ALA A 96 23.05 -8.15 8.08
N ARG A 97 22.14 -9.12 8.19
CA ARG A 97 20.83 -8.97 8.80
C ARG A 97 20.93 -8.56 10.26
N ALA A 98 21.74 -9.26 11.05
CA ALA A 98 21.98 -8.91 12.46
C ALA A 98 22.57 -7.50 12.60
N THR A 99 23.55 -7.15 11.76
CA THR A 99 24.16 -5.81 11.75
C THR A 99 23.15 -4.71 11.40
N ALA A 100 22.32 -4.94 10.38
CA ALA A 100 21.28 -4.00 9.99
C ALA A 100 20.25 -3.82 11.11
N HIS A 101 19.79 -4.94 11.69
CA HIS A 101 18.86 -4.97 12.81
C HIS A 101 19.38 -4.20 14.03
N ASP A 102 20.61 -4.49 14.48
CA ASP A 102 21.24 -3.80 15.62
C ASP A 102 21.34 -2.28 15.37
N ARG A 103 21.75 -1.88 14.16
CA ARG A 103 21.87 -0.45 13.78
C ARG A 103 20.52 0.25 13.75
N LEU A 104 19.46 -0.44 13.32
CA LEU A 104 18.09 0.09 13.35
C LEU A 104 17.56 0.17 14.78
N GLN A 105 17.82 -0.84 15.62
CA GLN A 105 17.45 -0.80 17.04
C GLN A 105 18.10 0.37 17.77
N GLN A 106 19.38 0.65 17.50
CA GLN A 106 20.09 1.82 18.04
C GLN A 106 19.45 3.15 17.64
N ARG A 107 18.64 3.17 16.58
CA ARG A 107 17.89 4.34 16.09
C ARG A 107 16.43 4.37 16.55
N GLY A 108 16.03 3.43 17.41
CA GLY A 108 14.71 3.39 18.00
C GLY A 108 13.68 2.57 17.22
N TRP A 109 14.12 1.77 16.25
CA TRP A 109 13.25 0.76 15.64
C TRP A 109 13.08 -0.42 16.59
N VAL A 110 11.86 -0.94 16.69
CA VAL A 110 11.50 -2.00 17.63
C VAL A 110 11.11 -3.24 16.84
N THR A 111 11.68 -4.38 17.19
CA THR A 111 11.34 -5.66 16.57
C THR A 111 9.88 -6.02 16.85
N THR A 112 9.13 -6.39 15.81
CA THR A 112 7.75 -6.89 15.93
C THR A 112 7.61 -8.25 15.26
N GLY A 113 6.82 -9.15 15.86
CA GLY A 113 6.58 -10.49 15.31
C GLY A 113 7.84 -11.37 15.18
N SER A 114 8.03 -11.99 14.00
CA SER A 114 9.25 -12.70 13.65
C SER A 114 10.39 -11.69 13.51
N GLY A 115 11.54 -11.92 14.14
CA GLY A 115 12.63 -10.95 14.38
C GLY A 115 13.27 -10.22 13.18
N PHE A 116 12.67 -10.31 12.00
CA PHE A 116 13.02 -9.65 10.75
C PHE A 116 12.13 -8.44 10.45
N HIS A 117 11.03 -8.27 11.18
CA HIS A 117 10.15 -7.11 11.08
C HIS A 117 10.42 -6.12 12.21
N MET A 118 10.41 -4.84 11.88
CA MET A 118 10.60 -3.77 12.84
C MET A 118 9.63 -2.62 12.59
N GLU A 119 9.23 -1.94 13.64
CA GLU A 119 8.36 -0.76 13.60
C GLU A 119 9.08 0.45 14.18
N SER A 120 8.76 1.63 13.66
CA SER A 120 9.24 2.88 14.22
C SER A 120 8.26 3.46 15.23
N ALA A 121 8.75 3.82 16.42
CA ALA A 121 7.98 4.66 17.35
C ALA A 121 7.99 6.15 16.95
N LYS A 122 8.89 6.55 16.04
CA LYS A 122 9.08 7.93 15.62
C LYS A 122 8.21 8.31 14.42
N TRP A 123 7.98 7.36 13.50
CA TRP A 123 7.12 7.53 12.35
C TRP A 123 5.90 6.63 12.46
N GLU A 124 4.73 7.25 12.62
CA GLU A 124 3.49 6.52 12.81
C GLU A 124 3.24 5.54 11.66
N GLN A 125 2.77 4.35 12.03
CA GLN A 125 2.36 3.30 11.10
C GLN A 125 3.45 2.92 10.09
N THR A 126 4.72 3.09 10.46
CA THR A 126 5.86 2.79 9.59
C THR A 126 6.54 1.54 10.10
N SER A 127 6.68 0.55 9.22
CA SER A 127 7.39 -0.68 9.49
C SER A 127 8.41 -0.97 8.39
N LEU A 128 9.33 -1.85 8.70
CA LEU A 128 10.26 -2.42 7.75
C LEU A 128 10.44 -3.91 7.96
N SER A 129 10.84 -4.61 6.91
CA SER A 129 11.42 -5.95 6.98
C SER A 129 12.88 -5.94 6.53
N ILE A 130 13.67 -6.88 7.05
CA ILE A 130 15.07 -7.11 6.67
C ILE A 130 15.18 -8.53 6.11
N GLU A 131 15.29 -8.63 4.79
CA GLU A 131 15.19 -9.89 4.06
C GLU A 131 16.36 -10.12 3.12
N SER A 132 16.56 -11.39 2.73
CA SER A 132 17.42 -11.70 1.60
C SER A 132 16.61 -11.58 0.31
N PHE A 133 17.29 -11.32 -0.81
CA PHE A 133 16.61 -11.35 -2.11
C PHE A 133 16.03 -12.74 -2.43
N LYS A 134 16.63 -13.82 -1.90
CA LYS A 134 16.15 -15.20 -2.08
C LYS A 134 14.81 -15.42 -1.37
N ASP A 135 14.67 -14.87 -0.17
CA ASP A 135 13.42 -14.93 0.59
C ASP A 135 12.34 -14.17 -0.18
N TYR A 136 12.67 -12.99 -0.72
CA TYR A 136 11.74 -12.20 -1.52
C TYR A 136 11.28 -12.91 -2.80
N GLU A 137 12.21 -13.48 -3.58
CA GLU A 137 11.87 -14.26 -4.78
C GLU A 137 10.98 -15.47 -4.45
N SER A 138 11.15 -16.07 -3.26
CA SER A 138 10.36 -17.23 -2.83
C SER A 138 8.87 -16.92 -2.65
N TYR A 139 8.51 -15.64 -2.45
CA TYR A 139 7.11 -15.20 -2.36
C TYR A 139 6.44 -15.06 -3.74
N GLY A 140 7.19 -15.26 -4.84
CA GLY A 140 6.65 -15.17 -6.20
C GLY A 140 6.45 -13.75 -6.71
N SER A 141 6.92 -12.74 -5.96
CA SER A 141 6.94 -11.34 -6.40
C SER A 141 8.14 -11.12 -7.32
N PRO A 142 7.94 -10.55 -8.53
CA PRO A 142 9.05 -10.23 -9.40
C PRO A 142 9.93 -9.15 -8.75
N LEU A 143 11.25 -9.32 -8.80
CA LEU A 143 12.18 -8.27 -8.40
C LEU A 143 12.06 -7.07 -9.33
N GLU A 144 12.15 -5.88 -8.77
CA GLU A 144 12.26 -4.65 -9.54
C GLU A 144 13.50 -4.71 -10.45
N PRO A 145 13.40 -4.33 -11.75
CA PRO A 145 14.49 -4.51 -12.72
C PRO A 145 15.82 -3.87 -12.30
N GLN A 146 15.76 -2.79 -11.50
CA GLN A 146 16.95 -2.11 -10.99
C GLN A 146 17.69 -2.96 -9.95
N ILE A 147 16.95 -3.61 -9.04
CA ILE A 147 17.51 -4.54 -8.06
C ILE A 147 18.04 -5.77 -8.78
N GLU A 148 17.26 -6.36 -9.68
CA GLU A 148 17.66 -7.54 -10.44
C GLU A 148 18.95 -7.31 -11.22
N LYS A 149 19.03 -6.20 -11.97
CA LYS A 149 20.24 -5.80 -12.69
C LYS A 149 21.43 -5.69 -11.74
N LYS A 150 21.24 -5.07 -10.58
CA LYS A 150 22.34 -4.84 -9.64
C LYS A 150 22.87 -6.12 -9.01
N LEU A 151 22.00 -7.09 -8.74
CA LEU A 151 22.39 -8.41 -8.26
C LEU A 151 23.15 -9.20 -9.34
N LYS A 152 22.73 -9.09 -10.62
CA LYS A 152 23.43 -9.70 -11.76
C LYS A 152 24.82 -9.09 -11.99
N ASP A 153 24.98 -7.79 -11.77
CA ASP A 153 26.25 -7.08 -11.94
C ASP A 153 27.26 -7.40 -10.82
N ASP A 154 26.81 -7.93 -9.67
CA ASP A 154 27.66 -8.23 -8.51
C ASP A 154 27.28 -9.55 -7.80
N PRO A 155 27.45 -10.70 -8.49
CA PRO A 155 27.01 -12.00 -7.96
C PRO A 155 27.83 -12.45 -6.74
N ALA A 156 29.10 -12.04 -6.65
CA ALA A 156 29.98 -12.42 -5.54
C ALA A 156 29.57 -11.82 -4.19
N ARG A 157 28.83 -10.71 -4.22
CA ARG A 157 28.38 -9.99 -3.01
C ARG A 157 26.90 -10.15 -2.71
N THR A 158 26.18 -10.84 -3.57
CA THR A 158 24.74 -11.01 -3.49
C THR A 158 24.30 -11.67 -2.17
N ASP A 159 25.10 -12.62 -1.64
CA ASP A 159 24.86 -13.25 -0.33
C ASP A 159 25.30 -12.40 0.88
N THR A 160 25.79 -11.17 0.66
CA THR A 160 26.19 -10.22 1.71
C THR A 160 25.28 -8.99 1.80
N TYR A 161 24.37 -8.84 0.84
CA TYR A 161 23.43 -7.74 0.80
C TYR A 161 22.18 -8.07 1.62
N VAL A 162 21.62 -7.03 2.24
CA VAL A 162 20.30 -7.07 2.86
C VAL A 162 19.36 -6.21 2.05
N MET A 163 18.12 -6.65 1.90
CA MET A 163 17.06 -5.86 1.34
C MET A 163 16.18 -5.36 2.48
N LEU A 164 16.01 -4.05 2.55
CA LEU A 164 15.10 -3.42 3.48
C LEU A 164 13.88 -2.93 2.71
N GLN A 165 12.71 -3.46 3.06
CA GLN A 165 11.43 -3.02 2.53
C GLN A 165 10.75 -2.15 3.58
N LEU A 166 10.57 -0.87 3.29
CA LEU A 166 9.86 0.09 4.14
C LEU A 166 8.45 0.31 3.64
N VAL A 167 7.48 0.21 4.54
CA VAL A 167 6.07 0.43 4.24
C VAL A 167 5.41 1.30 5.29
N ARG A 168 4.37 2.01 4.85
CA ARG A 168 3.39 2.62 5.76
C ARG A 168 2.10 1.83 5.70
N TRP A 169 1.51 1.57 6.86
CA TRP A 169 0.20 0.92 6.99
C TRP A 169 -0.89 1.92 7.44
N ASP A 170 -2.15 1.51 7.35
CA ASP A 170 -3.35 2.28 7.75
C ASP A 170 -3.95 1.73 9.04
#